data_AF-A0A453HTQ7-F1
#
_entry.id   AF-A0A453HTQ7-F1
#
_cell.length_a   1.000
_cell.length_b   1.000
_cell.length_c   1.000
_cell.angle_alpha   90.00
_cell.angle_beta   90.00
_cell.angle_gamma   90.00
#
_symmetry.space_group_name_H-M   'P 1'
#
loop_
_entity.id
_entity.type
_entity.pdbx_description
1 polymer ?
#
loop_
_entity_poly.entity_id
_entity_poly.type
_entity_poly.pdbx_seq_one_letter_code
_entity_poly.pdbx_strand_id
1 'polypeptide(L)'
;MVCPHGCGVIDPRFHLRRWMMLPEGHGLYPSHASLRGYIHFFNLDTGKFVRVKLPVFNDHCVLDSAEGLLVMQRDEDTAIRLFHPFTGDVVDLPPLVTLVPHINPDLPGAFHPMQKFHYLRGVCAAFSVSATGAITIMLALHRMGCVAFATPRDQ
;
A
#
# COMPACT_ATOMS: atom_id res chain seq x y z
N MET A 1 -29.01 3.78 7.05
CA MET A 1 -29.00 2.57 6.21
C MET A 1 -27.53 2.26 5.94
N VAL A 2 -26.96 1.34 6.71
CA VAL A 2 -25.50 1.08 6.75
C VAL A 2 -25.18 0.10 5.62
N CYS A 3 -24.36 0.54 4.65
CA CYS A 3 -23.88 -0.32 3.58
C CYS A 3 -23.01 -1.45 4.17
N PRO A 4 -23.22 -2.73 3.81
CA PRO A 4 -22.47 -3.86 4.37
C PRO A 4 -21.08 -4.08 3.72
N HIS A 5 -20.57 -3.09 2.96
CA HIS A 5 -19.30 -3.16 2.25
C HIS A 5 -18.41 -2.01 2.75
N GLY A 6 -17.35 -2.31 3.50
CA GLY A 6 -16.48 -1.27 4.04
C GLY A 6 -15.79 -1.57 5.37
N CYS A 7 -15.83 -2.81 5.87
CA CYS A 7 -15.22 -3.14 7.17
C CYS A 7 -14.01 -4.08 7.08
N GLY A 8 -13.68 -4.68 5.94
CA GLY A 8 -12.58 -5.67 5.85
C GLY A 8 -11.21 -5.07 6.20
N VAL A 9 -10.98 -3.80 5.87
CA VAL A 9 -9.76 -3.08 6.26
C VAL A 9 -9.72 -2.77 7.77
N ILE A 10 -10.87 -2.58 8.41
CA ILE A 10 -10.95 -2.18 9.83
C ILE A 10 -11.03 -3.40 10.74
N ASP A 11 -11.70 -4.46 10.30
CA ASP A 11 -11.99 -5.64 11.10
C ASP A 11 -10.81 -6.63 11.06
N PRO A 12 -10.10 -6.81 12.19
CA PRO A 12 -8.91 -7.65 12.25
C PRO A 12 -9.13 -9.12 11.90
N ARG A 13 -10.38 -9.59 11.86
CA ARG A 13 -10.72 -10.96 11.45
C ARG A 13 -10.54 -11.17 9.96
N PHE A 14 -10.63 -10.11 9.17
CA PHE A 14 -10.34 -10.15 7.74
C PHE A 14 -8.86 -9.82 7.47
N HIS A 15 -8.12 -9.32 8.46
CA HIS A 15 -6.68 -9.14 8.32
C HIS A 15 -6.00 -10.49 8.23
N LEU A 16 -5.33 -10.69 7.12
CA LEU A 16 -4.63 -11.90 6.81
C LEU A 16 -3.22 -11.81 7.41
N ARG A 17 -3.14 -11.67 8.75
CA ARG A 17 -1.92 -11.47 9.56
C ARG A 17 -0.79 -12.48 9.29
N ARG A 18 -1.10 -13.57 8.59
CA ARG A 18 -0.19 -14.66 8.25
C ARG A 18 -0.14 -14.95 6.76
N TRP A 19 -0.56 -14.00 5.93
CA TRP A 19 -0.41 -14.07 4.48
C TRP A 19 0.61 -13.02 4.05
N MET A 20 1.64 -13.50 3.40
CA MET A 20 2.67 -12.67 2.80
C MET A 20 2.39 -12.58 1.30
N MET A 21 2.34 -11.37 0.77
CA MET A 21 2.38 -11.16 -0.67
C MET A 21 3.75 -11.64 -1.18
N LEU A 22 3.77 -12.55 -2.16
CA LEU A 22 5.02 -12.92 -2.79
C LEU A 22 5.44 -11.86 -3.81
N PRO A 23 6.70 -11.37 -3.75
CA PRO A 23 7.21 -10.54 -4.83
C PRO A 23 7.33 -11.41 -6.09
N GLU A 24 6.56 -11.11 -7.12
CA GLU A 24 6.50 -11.92 -8.34
C GLU A 24 7.70 -11.63 -9.27
N GLY A 25 8.91 -12.02 -8.83
CA GLY A 25 10.15 -11.99 -9.62
C GLY A 25 10.79 -10.60 -9.75
N HIS A 26 12.12 -10.50 -9.76
CA HIS A 26 12.96 -9.32 -10.12
C HIS A 26 12.48 -7.88 -9.80
N GLY A 27 11.62 -7.67 -8.80
CA GLY A 27 10.98 -6.36 -8.55
C GLY A 27 9.80 -6.03 -9.47
N LEU A 28 9.21 -7.02 -10.14
CA LEU A 28 8.01 -6.86 -10.96
C LEU A 28 6.81 -6.62 -10.06
N TYR A 29 6.12 -5.56 -10.44
CA TYR A 29 4.95 -5.02 -9.81
C TYR A 29 3.70 -5.84 -10.22
N PRO A 30 2.67 -6.01 -9.36
CA PRO A 30 1.42 -6.71 -9.70
C PRO A 30 0.71 -6.33 -11.01
N SER A 31 0.89 -5.11 -11.49
CA SER A 31 0.36 -4.67 -12.80
C SER A 31 1.28 -5.03 -13.98
N HIS A 32 2.34 -5.82 -13.77
CA HIS A 32 3.18 -6.29 -14.86
C HIS A 32 2.37 -7.22 -15.78
N ALA A 33 2.46 -6.99 -17.09
CA ALA A 33 1.63 -7.67 -18.09
C ALA A 33 1.74 -9.21 -18.05
N SER A 34 2.90 -9.74 -17.63
CA SER A 34 3.10 -11.20 -17.48
C SER A 34 2.23 -11.81 -16.38
N LEU A 35 1.86 -11.03 -15.36
CA LEU A 35 1.08 -11.49 -14.21
C LEU A 35 -0.43 -11.44 -14.49
N ARG A 36 -0.85 -10.78 -15.58
CA ARG A 36 -2.24 -10.61 -16.01
C ARG A 36 -3.15 -10.05 -14.90
N GLY A 37 -2.59 -9.21 -14.02
CA GLY A 37 -3.28 -8.61 -12.89
C GLY A 37 -3.56 -9.56 -11.73
N TYR A 38 -2.78 -10.64 -11.59
CA TYR A 38 -2.87 -11.54 -10.44
C TYR A 38 -1.71 -11.34 -9.48
N ILE A 39 -1.99 -11.56 -8.20
CA ILE A 39 -1.03 -11.59 -7.10
C ILE A 39 -1.11 -12.93 -6.39
N HIS A 40 0.03 -13.50 -6.02
CA HIS A 40 0.13 -14.66 -5.14
C HIS A 40 0.37 -14.25 -3.69
N PHE A 41 -0.46 -14.79 -2.80
CA PHE A 41 -0.27 -14.73 -1.37
C PHE A 41 0.13 -16.11 -0.84
N PHE A 42 1.08 -16.11 0.08
CA PHE A 42 1.58 -17.28 0.77
C PHE A 42 1.17 -17.25 2.23
N ASN A 43 0.46 -18.28 2.68
CA ASN A 43 0.09 -18.44 4.08
C ASN A 43 1.25 -19.03 4.87
N LEU A 44 1.80 -18.25 5.80
CA LEU A 44 2.97 -18.58 6.63
C LEU A 44 2.74 -19.76 7.59
N ASP A 45 1.49 -20.05 7.95
CA ASP A 45 1.15 -21.14 8.88
C ASP A 45 0.98 -22.48 8.19
N THR A 46 0.25 -22.45 7.08
CA THR A 46 -0.24 -23.65 6.40
C THR A 46 0.59 -23.99 5.17
N GLY A 47 1.49 -23.09 4.75
CA GLY A 47 2.25 -23.22 3.51
C GLY A 47 1.41 -23.12 2.24
N LYS A 48 0.14 -22.73 2.34
CA LYS A 48 -0.79 -22.66 1.20
C LYS A 48 -0.59 -21.40 0.39
N PHE A 49 -0.75 -21.51 -0.92
CA PHE A 49 -0.75 -20.39 -1.85
C PHE A 49 -2.17 -20.08 -2.32
N VAL A 50 -2.49 -18.80 -2.40
CA VAL A 50 -3.72 -18.33 -3.05
C VAL A 50 -3.36 -17.27 -4.06
N ARG A 51 -4.02 -17.32 -5.21
CA ARG A 51 -3.87 -16.35 -6.29
C ARG A 51 -5.12 -15.48 -6.35
N VAL A 52 -4.93 -14.17 -6.22
CA VAL A 52 -6.01 -13.17 -6.24
C VAL A 52 -5.92 -12.39 -7.53
N LYS A 53 -7.05 -12.24 -8.24
CA LYS A 53 -7.14 -11.30 -9.36
C LYS A 53 -7.39 -9.92 -8.77
N LEU A 54 -6.42 -9.02 -8.90
CA LEU A 54 -6.71 -7.62 -8.62
C LEU A 54 -7.69 -7.11 -9.69
N PRO A 55 -8.70 -6.29 -9.32
CA PRO A 55 -9.30 -5.39 -10.29
C PRO A 55 -8.15 -4.69 -10.99
N VAL A 56 -8.20 -4.59 -12.33
CA VAL A 56 -7.09 -4.05 -13.11
C VAL A 56 -6.95 -2.56 -12.78
N PHE A 57 -6.17 -2.28 -11.76
CA PHE A 57 -5.72 -0.98 -11.35
C PHE A 57 -4.54 -0.63 -12.26
N ASN A 58 -4.87 -0.21 -13.49
CA ASN A 58 -3.90 0.26 -14.48
C ASN A 58 -3.19 1.55 -14.04
N ASP A 59 -3.72 2.17 -12.98
CA ASP A 59 -3.36 3.45 -12.41
C ASP A 59 -2.80 3.32 -10.99
N HIS A 60 -2.35 2.14 -10.55
CA HIS A 60 -1.77 1.99 -9.20
C HIS A 60 -0.44 1.26 -9.14
N CYS A 61 0.35 1.64 -8.14
CA CYS A 61 1.62 1.05 -7.71
C CYS A 61 1.61 0.65 -6.20
N VAL A 62 1.33 -0.60 -5.82
CA VAL A 62 1.76 -1.33 -4.59
C VAL A 62 3.19 -0.95 -4.22
N LEU A 63 3.26 -0.31 -3.06
CA LEU A 63 4.46 0.11 -2.37
C LEU A 63 4.93 -0.99 -1.42
N ASP A 64 3.98 -1.65 -0.73
CA ASP A 64 4.24 -2.70 0.25
C ASP A 64 2.99 -3.57 0.52
N SER A 65 3.13 -4.64 1.30
CA SER A 65 2.04 -5.39 1.90
C SER A 65 2.18 -5.46 3.42
N ALA A 66 1.14 -5.05 4.14
CA ALA A 66 1.09 -5.02 5.61
C ALA A 66 -0.12 -5.82 6.10
N GLU A 67 0.11 -6.78 7.01
CA GLU A 67 -0.91 -7.69 7.57
C GLU A 67 -1.87 -8.33 6.54
N GLY A 68 -1.37 -8.58 5.32
CA GLY A 68 -2.13 -9.14 4.21
C GLY A 68 -3.04 -8.15 3.46
N LEU A 69 -2.97 -6.86 3.80
CA LEU A 69 -3.47 -5.76 2.98
C LEU A 69 -2.37 -5.26 2.03
N LEU A 70 -2.78 -4.64 0.92
CA LEU A 70 -1.88 -4.00 -0.02
C LEU A 70 -1.86 -2.50 0.23
N VAL A 71 -0.66 -1.93 0.28
CA VAL A 71 -0.45 -0.48 0.35
C VAL A 71 -0.05 -0.02 -1.04
N MET A 72 -0.88 0.79 -1.67
CA MET A 72 -0.74 1.17 -3.07
C MET A 72 -0.69 2.70 -3.22
N GLN A 73 0.02 3.19 -4.23
CA GLN A 73 0.00 4.57 -4.71
C GLN A 73 -0.88 4.64 -5.95
N ARG A 74 -1.77 5.62 -6.05
CA ARG A 74 -2.46 5.96 -7.30
C ARG A 74 -1.58 6.85 -8.18
N ASP A 75 -1.49 6.57 -9.47
CA ASP A 75 -0.60 7.25 -10.40
C ASP A 75 -1.06 8.68 -10.71
N GLU A 76 -2.37 8.95 -10.78
CA GLU A 76 -2.89 10.29 -11.14
C GLU A 76 -2.57 11.36 -10.11
N ASP A 77 -2.78 11.06 -8.83
CA ASP A 77 -2.72 12.06 -7.75
C ASP A 77 -1.82 11.64 -6.58
N THR A 78 -1.17 10.48 -6.68
CA THR A 78 -0.25 9.94 -5.68
C THR A 78 -0.92 9.55 -4.36
N ALA A 79 -2.26 9.49 -4.32
CA ALA A 79 -3.03 9.03 -3.16
C ALA A 79 -2.57 7.64 -2.70
N ILE A 80 -2.46 7.46 -1.39
CA ILE A 80 -2.17 6.13 -0.83
C ILE A 80 -3.50 5.40 -0.64
N ARG A 81 -3.50 4.10 -0.95
CA ARG A 81 -4.64 3.21 -0.80
C ARG A 81 -4.26 2.00 0.00
N LEU A 82 -4.99 1.77 1.09
CA LEU A 82 -4.97 0.50 1.78
C LEU A 82 -6.08 -0.38 1.18
N PHE A 83 -5.70 -1.46 0.53
CA PHE A 83 -6.61 -2.33 -0.21
C PHE A 83 -6.65 -3.73 0.37
N HIS A 84 -7.86 -4.24 0.56
CA HIS A 84 -8.10 -5.60 0.99
C HIS A 84 -8.27 -6.54 -0.22
N PRO A 85 -7.29 -7.40 -0.54
CA PRO A 85 -7.31 -8.19 -1.78
C PRO A 85 -8.49 -9.15 -1.93
N PHE A 86 -9.04 -9.65 -0.82
CA PHE A 86 -10.15 -10.62 -0.86
C PHE A 86 -11.55 -10.01 -0.76
N THR A 87 -11.75 -8.93 0.02
CA THR A 87 -13.06 -8.26 0.13
C THR A 87 -13.24 -7.16 -0.92
N GLY A 88 -12.14 -6.65 -1.48
CA GLY A 88 -12.16 -5.51 -2.39
C GLY A 88 -12.29 -4.16 -1.69
N ASP A 89 -12.30 -4.13 -0.35
CA ASP A 89 -12.41 -2.88 0.41
C ASP A 89 -11.17 -2.00 0.18
N VAL A 90 -11.40 -0.69 0.02
CA VAL A 90 -10.35 0.32 -0.16
C VAL A 90 -10.52 1.40 0.89
N VAL A 91 -9.40 1.86 1.43
CA VAL A 91 -9.34 3.08 2.23
C VAL A 91 -8.32 4.02 1.61
N ASP A 92 -8.78 5.21 1.22
CA ASP A 92 -7.93 6.28 0.72
C ASP A 92 -7.25 7.01 1.88
N LEU A 93 -6.01 7.40 1.63
CA LEU A 93 -5.12 8.11 2.54
C LEU A 93 -4.53 9.32 1.80
N PRO A 94 -3.96 10.30 2.54
CA PRO A 94 -3.34 11.48 1.94
C PRO A 94 -2.29 11.11 0.87
N PRO A 95 -2.12 11.95 -0.16
CA PRO A 95 -1.21 11.64 -1.24
C PRO A 95 0.25 11.77 -0.84
N LEU A 96 1.11 10.90 -1.39
CA LEU A 96 2.56 10.91 -1.15
C LEU A 96 3.21 12.25 -1.51
N VAL A 97 2.62 13.00 -2.45
CA VAL A 97 3.09 14.35 -2.80
C VAL A 97 3.16 15.30 -1.60
N THR A 98 2.36 15.08 -0.55
CA THR A 98 2.43 15.85 0.71
C THR A 98 3.78 15.73 1.42
N LEU A 99 4.55 14.67 1.13
CA LEU A 99 5.88 14.44 1.69
C LEU A 99 7.00 15.08 0.87
N VAL A 100 6.73 15.56 -0.34
CA VAL A 100 7.74 16.19 -1.22
C VAL A 100 8.48 17.36 -0.57
N PRO A 101 7.83 18.27 0.17
CA PRO A 101 8.54 19.37 0.85
C PRO A 101 9.57 18.90 1.89
N HIS A 102 9.48 17.64 2.35
CA HIS A 102 10.35 17.05 3.34
C HIS A 102 11.52 16.27 2.72
N ILE A 103 11.63 16.23 1.39
CA ILE A 103 12.78 15.62 0.71
C ILE A 103 14.00 16.51 0.93
N ASN A 104 15.08 15.93 1.46
CA ASN A 104 16.34 16.65 1.66
C ASN A 104 16.86 17.15 0.29
N PRO A 105 17.09 18.47 0.11
CA PRO A 105 17.58 19.05 -1.13
C PRO A 105 18.98 18.55 -1.53
N ASP A 106 19.77 18.06 -0.57
CA ASP A 106 21.11 17.52 -0.81
C ASP A 106 21.08 16.11 -1.45
N LEU A 107 19.90 15.48 -1.53
CA LEU A 107 19.75 14.18 -2.20
C LEU A 107 19.91 14.31 -3.73
N PRO A 108 20.63 13.38 -4.40
CA PRO A 108 20.86 13.45 -5.84
C PRO A 108 19.56 13.52 -6.65
N GLY A 109 19.32 14.62 -7.36
CA GLY A 109 18.10 14.72 -8.17
C GLY A 109 16.83 15.10 -7.38
N ALA A 110 16.95 15.57 -6.14
CA ALA A 110 15.85 16.15 -5.36
C ALA A 110 15.14 17.31 -6.10
N PHE A 111 15.84 18.01 -7.00
CA PHE A 111 15.29 19.10 -7.80
C PHE A 111 14.56 18.63 -9.07
N HIS A 112 14.71 17.38 -9.50
CA HIS A 112 14.08 16.88 -10.72
C HIS A 112 12.67 16.33 -10.40
N PRO A 113 11.59 16.89 -10.97
CA PRO A 113 10.21 16.50 -10.63
C PRO A 113 9.93 14.99 -10.79
N MET A 114 10.49 14.38 -11.83
CA MET A 114 10.37 12.95 -12.11
C MET A 114 11.17 12.06 -11.13
N GLN A 115 12.21 12.60 -10.47
CA GLN A 115 13.04 11.84 -9.54
C GLN A 115 12.56 11.95 -8.09
N LYS A 116 11.73 12.95 -7.75
CA LYS A 116 11.12 13.08 -6.41
C LYS A 116 10.31 11.84 -6.01
N PHE A 117 9.55 11.27 -6.95
CA PHE A 117 8.79 10.04 -6.71
C PHE A 117 9.67 8.80 -6.54
N HIS A 118 10.91 8.83 -7.03
CA HIS A 118 11.87 7.75 -6.76
C HIS A 118 12.20 7.65 -5.27
N TYR A 119 12.30 8.79 -4.57
CA TYR A 119 12.55 8.85 -3.12
C TYR A 119 11.35 8.39 -2.28
N LEU A 120 10.16 8.60 -2.81
CA LEU A 120 8.90 8.16 -2.21
C LEU A 120 8.58 6.68 -2.51
N ARG A 121 9.43 6.01 -3.31
CA ARG A 121 9.32 4.58 -3.67
C ARG A 121 10.41 3.77 -2.95
N GLY A 122 10.02 2.66 -2.33
CA GLY A 122 10.87 1.92 -1.39
C GLY A 122 10.43 2.19 0.05
N VAL A 123 9.22 1.74 0.34
CA VAL A 123 8.50 2.01 1.58
C VAL A 123 8.24 0.68 2.27
N CYS A 124 8.43 0.63 3.58
CA CYS A 124 7.81 -0.39 4.43
C CYS A 124 6.61 0.23 5.12
N ALA A 125 5.50 -0.48 5.17
CA ALA A 125 4.28 -0.02 5.77
C ALA A 125 3.89 -0.89 6.96
N ALA A 126 3.34 -0.24 7.98
CA ALA A 126 2.56 -0.90 9.02
C ALA A 126 1.29 -0.10 9.21
N PHE A 127 0.23 -0.72 9.70
CA PHE A 127 -0.98 0.02 10.04
C PHE A 127 -1.56 -0.52 11.35
N SER A 128 -2.40 0.30 11.96
CA SER A 128 -3.14 -0.05 13.15
C SER A 128 -4.57 0.46 13.03
N VAL A 129 -5.47 -0.19 13.76
CA VAL A 129 -6.87 0.21 13.87
C VAL A 129 -7.16 0.44 15.34
N SER A 130 -7.62 1.63 15.70
CA SER A 130 -8.00 1.95 17.08
C SER A 130 -9.27 1.21 17.51
N ALA A 131 -9.57 1.19 18.81
CA ALA A 131 -10.82 0.64 19.33
C ALA A 131 -12.08 1.32 18.77
N THR A 132 -11.94 2.56 18.27
CA THR A 132 -13.02 3.33 17.62
C THR A 132 -13.07 3.12 16.11
N GLY A 133 -12.23 2.23 15.56
CA GLY A 133 -12.15 1.93 14.13
C GLY A 133 -11.32 2.94 13.32
N ALA A 134 -10.55 3.83 13.97
CA ALA A 134 -9.70 4.78 13.27
C ALA A 134 -8.44 4.09 12.75
N ILE A 135 -8.21 4.17 11.44
CA ILE A 135 -7.02 3.61 10.80
C ILE A 135 -5.87 4.61 10.90
N THR A 136 -4.69 4.14 11.27
CA THR A 136 -3.43 4.89 11.16
C THR A 136 -2.42 4.03 10.42
N ILE A 137 -1.88 4.56 9.33
CA ILE A 137 -0.76 3.95 8.61
C ILE A 137 0.55 4.63 9.02
N MET A 138 1.61 3.83 9.10
CA MET A 138 2.99 4.27 9.23
C MET A 138 3.72 3.85 7.97
N LEU A 139 4.44 4.78 7.35
CA LEU A 139 5.28 4.55 6.18
C LEU A 139 6.72 4.85 6.54
N ALA A 140 7.59 3.84 6.47
CA ALA A 140 9.03 3.99 6.60
C ALA A 140 9.62 4.26 5.20
N LEU A 141 10.06 5.50 4.96
CA LEU A 141 10.61 5.93 3.67
C LEU A 141 12.14 5.79 3.70
N HIS A 142 12.63 4.61 3.34
CA HIS A 142 14.05 4.26 3.49
C HIS A 142 15.01 5.23 2.79
N ARG A 143 14.63 5.75 1.63
CA ARG A 143 15.46 6.67 0.85
C ARG A 143 15.49 8.10 1.41
N MET A 144 14.50 8.46 2.24
CA MET A 144 14.43 9.73 2.93
C MET A 144 14.98 9.65 4.36
N GLY A 145 15.16 8.43 4.90
CA GLY A 145 15.59 8.23 6.29
C GLY A 145 14.56 8.71 7.31
N CYS A 146 13.27 8.72 6.95
CA CYS A 146 12.20 9.22 7.81
C CYS A 146 10.99 8.27 7.86
N VAL A 147 10.09 8.56 8.80
CA VAL A 147 8.81 7.86 8.96
C VAL A 147 7.69 8.88 8.87
N ALA A 148 6.64 8.55 8.13
CA ALA A 148 5.42 9.33 8.03
C ALA A 148 4.24 8.56 8.62
N PHE A 149 3.31 9.28 9.24
CA PHE A 149 2.05 8.74 9.72
C PHE A 149 0.92 9.42 8.96
N ALA A 150 -0.13 8.65 8.67
CA ALA A 150 -1.32 9.21 8.05
C ALA A 150 -2.59 8.48 8.52
N THR A 151 -3.69 9.21 8.52
CA THR A 151 -5.03 8.69 8.74
C THR A 151 -5.92 9.08 7.55
N PRO A 152 -7.03 8.37 7.31
CA PRO A 152 -7.98 8.75 6.26
C PRO A 152 -8.60 10.14 6.46
N ARG A 153 -8.42 10.76 7.64
CA ARG A 153 -8.95 12.09 7.98
C ARG A 153 -8.00 13.23 7.61
N ASP A 154 -6.77 12.92 7.23
CA ASP A 154 -5.73 13.91 6.88
C ASP A 154 -5.79 14.32 5.39
N GLN A 155 -6.89 13.98 4.71
CA GLN A 155 -7.15 14.31 3.30
C GLN A 155 -7.63 15.74 3.10
#